data_AF-A0A1E8EZV7-F1
#
_entry.id   AF-A0A1E8EZV7-F1
#
_cell.length_a   1.000
_cell.length_b   1.000
_cell.length_c   1.000
_cell.angle_alpha   90.00
_cell.angle_beta   90.00
_cell.angle_gamma   90.00
#
_symmetry.space_group_name_H-M   'P 1'
#
loop_
_entity.id
_entity.type
_entity.pdbx_description
1 polymer ?
#
loop_
_entity_poly.entity_id
_entity_poly.type
_entity_poly.pdbx_seq_one_letter_code
_entity_poly.pdbx_strand_id
1 'polypeptide(L)'
;MIAKDNIYNVIITHRLPVSRNGKPIKEFLSGYFDEYIHALKFALHRTSECKLRVDCYSLIEEKLPIIIELCSNIIRTFDLYDSANMKVLYEHFDQMMKKVESYLYVEEIGPIGHEKFKSLYRIRQGENEYSRLDMFHIPFDKRQLIKSYRYSISGYPCLYLSTGLELCWFECGMPKKFSYSSFAFNFINEEKIRLINFIENPLDLVSSAICWYHNYPDEHDKIDLYLIKYLVTNPIRTACSVQVANRDSAFIQEYIFPQQLLLWIRQHNNYDGVAYTTSSAIENAQEWNYFNIVLPAKKLKDGYCEKLTRLFKVTSPVKVELSKLLKNRNKEINKVDEFVQKLENKYYNGHAIYPYRELLSLCKTFLMLCNVLSSDDYSNGELLYQAMDTLNLFSYLITDNIENIKKKAITKGKEIFYGIDSAIIESEFNNTFNDFSENVKPVLFSLWGYILRIRSDYNIERTTFEFVL
;
A
#
# COMPACT_ATOMS: atom_id res chain seq x y z
N MET A 1 19.68 -3.63 -15.23
CA MET A 1 19.50 -4.96 -15.85
C MET A 1 19.37 -5.94 -14.70
N ILE A 2 18.18 -6.48 -14.45
CA ILE A 2 17.97 -7.46 -13.37
C ILE A 2 18.90 -8.65 -13.62
N ALA A 3 19.59 -9.12 -12.58
CA ALA A 3 20.57 -10.18 -12.72
C ALA A 3 19.91 -11.47 -13.24
N LYS A 4 20.52 -12.05 -14.28
CA LYS A 4 20.22 -13.40 -14.76
C LYS A 4 20.74 -14.41 -13.73
N ASP A 5 20.02 -14.63 -12.64
CA ASP A 5 20.21 -15.75 -11.70
C ASP A 5 18.85 -16.41 -11.43
N ASN A 6 18.81 -17.74 -11.48
CA ASN A 6 17.57 -18.48 -11.30
C ASN A 6 16.93 -18.26 -9.92
N ILE A 7 17.72 -18.13 -8.86
CA ILE A 7 17.21 -17.88 -7.50
C ILE A 7 16.66 -16.46 -7.40
N TYR A 8 17.35 -15.47 -7.98
CA TYR A 8 16.81 -14.11 -8.06
C TYR A 8 15.51 -14.06 -8.86
N ASN A 9 15.42 -14.84 -9.95
CA ASN A 9 14.18 -14.96 -10.70
C ASN A 9 13.04 -15.55 -9.86
N VAL A 10 13.30 -16.59 -9.06
CA VAL A 10 12.30 -17.12 -8.10
C VAL A 10 11.82 -16.03 -7.15
N ILE A 11 12.72 -15.27 -6.53
CA ILE A 11 12.38 -14.16 -5.62
C ILE A 11 11.50 -13.11 -6.31
N ILE A 12 11.86 -12.70 -7.52
CA ILE A 12 11.16 -11.63 -8.26
C ILE A 12 9.80 -12.08 -8.78
N THR A 13 9.70 -13.33 -9.26
CA THR A 13 8.46 -13.88 -9.83
C THR A 13 7.41 -14.21 -8.78
N HIS A 14 7.82 -14.48 -7.54
CA HIS A 14 6.94 -14.74 -6.41
C HIS A 14 6.66 -13.45 -5.62
N ARG A 15 6.31 -12.38 -6.33
CA ARG A 15 5.99 -11.06 -5.75
C ARG A 15 4.63 -11.10 -5.03
N LEU A 16 4.54 -10.34 -3.95
CA LEU A 16 3.34 -10.15 -3.14
C LEU A 16 2.77 -8.72 -3.34
N PRO A 17 1.46 -8.51 -3.14
CA PRO A 17 0.43 -9.50 -2.79
C PRO A 17 0.03 -10.39 -3.97
N VAL A 18 -0.64 -11.50 -3.69
CA VAL A 18 -1.13 -12.46 -4.70
C VAL A 18 -2.65 -12.51 -4.75
N SER A 19 -3.22 -12.69 -5.95
CA SER A 19 -4.66 -12.90 -6.14
C SER A 19 -4.99 -14.38 -6.26
N ARG A 20 -5.99 -14.84 -5.52
CA ARG A 20 -6.52 -16.21 -5.66
C ARG A 20 -7.52 -16.38 -6.81
N ASN A 21 -7.86 -15.30 -7.53
CA ASN A 21 -8.76 -15.32 -8.70
C ASN A 21 -10.04 -16.14 -8.48
N GLY A 22 -10.66 -15.97 -7.31
CA GLY A 22 -11.90 -16.65 -6.92
C GLY A 22 -11.75 -18.07 -6.36
N LYS A 23 -10.60 -18.73 -6.49
CA LYS A 23 -10.36 -20.08 -5.93
C LYS A 23 -10.46 -20.09 -4.40
N PRO A 24 -10.93 -21.18 -3.75
CA PRO A 24 -10.83 -21.34 -2.30
C PRO A 24 -9.40 -21.10 -1.80
N ILE A 25 -9.23 -20.44 -0.64
CA ILE A 25 -7.90 -19.99 -0.18
C ILE A 25 -6.91 -21.15 -0.07
N LYS A 26 -7.37 -22.31 0.41
CA LYS A 26 -6.55 -23.50 0.62
C LYS A 26 -6.08 -24.09 -0.72
N GLU A 27 -7.00 -24.25 -1.66
CA GLU A 27 -6.68 -24.75 -3.01
C GLU A 27 -5.69 -23.83 -3.73
N PHE A 28 -5.90 -22.52 -3.63
CA PHE A 28 -4.98 -21.53 -4.18
C PHE A 28 -3.57 -21.64 -3.56
N LEU A 29 -3.47 -21.64 -2.23
CA LEU A 29 -2.18 -21.72 -1.56
C LEU A 29 -1.46 -23.05 -1.83
N SER A 30 -2.19 -24.17 -1.92
CA SER A 30 -1.60 -25.46 -2.31
C SER A 30 -0.95 -25.38 -3.69
N GLY A 31 -1.68 -24.88 -4.69
CA GLY A 31 -1.12 -24.71 -6.04
C GLY A 31 0.07 -23.74 -6.08
N TYR A 32 -0.03 -22.60 -5.39
CA TYR A 32 1.06 -21.64 -5.31
C TYR A 32 2.32 -22.22 -4.64
N PHE A 33 2.15 -23.01 -3.58
CA PHE A 33 3.30 -23.63 -2.90
C PHE A 33 3.95 -24.72 -3.74
N ASP A 34 3.17 -25.50 -4.48
CA ASP A 34 3.72 -26.48 -5.44
C ASP A 34 4.54 -25.78 -6.53
N GLU A 35 4.02 -24.69 -7.09
CA GLU A 35 4.74 -23.85 -8.07
C GLU A 35 6.03 -23.28 -7.48
N TYR A 36 5.99 -22.72 -6.26
CA TYR A 36 7.15 -22.16 -5.57
C TYR A 36 8.23 -23.22 -5.30
N ILE A 37 7.84 -24.39 -4.79
CA ILE A 37 8.76 -25.51 -4.53
C ILE A 37 9.38 -26.01 -5.84
N HIS A 38 8.58 -26.13 -6.90
CA HIS A 38 9.08 -26.54 -8.22
C HIS A 38 10.07 -25.53 -8.77
N ALA A 39 9.77 -24.24 -8.68
CA ALA A 39 10.64 -23.17 -9.13
C ALA A 39 11.97 -23.15 -8.36
N LEU A 40 11.95 -23.37 -7.03
CA LEU A 40 13.16 -23.51 -6.23
C LEU A 40 14.01 -24.72 -6.63
N LYS A 41 13.39 -25.89 -6.78
CA LYS A 41 14.09 -27.11 -7.24
C LYS A 41 14.74 -26.90 -8.59
N PHE A 42 14.00 -26.29 -9.52
CA PHE A 42 14.54 -25.96 -10.83
C PHE A 42 15.70 -24.98 -10.74
N ALA A 43 15.56 -23.93 -9.93
CA ALA A 43 16.58 -22.90 -9.77
C ALA A 43 17.88 -23.40 -9.10
N LEU A 44 17.81 -24.48 -8.32
CA LEU A 44 18.96 -25.15 -7.74
C LEU A 44 19.80 -25.94 -8.77
N HIS A 45 19.24 -26.27 -9.95
CA HIS A 45 20.02 -26.86 -11.02
C HIS A 45 21.03 -25.83 -11.55
N ARG A 46 22.33 -26.11 -11.36
CA ARG A 46 23.38 -25.18 -11.76
C ARG A 46 23.43 -25.07 -13.28
N THR A 47 23.18 -23.87 -13.79
CA THR A 47 23.26 -23.51 -15.22
C THR A 47 24.36 -22.46 -15.44
N SER A 48 24.57 -22.03 -16.68
CA SER A 48 25.45 -20.90 -16.99
C SER A 48 24.98 -19.57 -16.40
N GLU A 49 23.74 -19.49 -15.89
CA GLU A 49 23.15 -18.30 -15.27
C GLU A 49 23.26 -18.30 -13.74
N CYS A 50 24.12 -19.11 -13.12
CA CYS A 50 24.36 -19.04 -11.67
C CYS A 50 25.34 -17.92 -11.31
N LYS A 51 24.84 -16.86 -10.67
CA LYS A 51 25.62 -15.71 -10.16
C LYS A 51 25.85 -15.73 -8.67
N LEU A 52 25.02 -16.43 -7.89
CA LEU A 52 25.25 -16.64 -6.48
C LEU A 52 26.45 -17.59 -6.24
N ARG A 53 27.08 -17.45 -5.07
CA ARG A 53 28.15 -18.35 -4.62
C ARG A 53 27.65 -19.80 -4.51
N VAL A 54 28.56 -20.76 -4.67
CA VAL A 54 28.27 -22.19 -4.51
C VAL A 54 27.62 -22.46 -3.15
N ASP A 55 28.18 -21.88 -2.09
CA ASP A 55 27.72 -22.06 -0.71
C ASP A 55 26.27 -21.60 -0.53
N CYS A 56 25.88 -20.48 -1.14
CA CYS A 56 24.50 -19.98 -1.11
C CYS A 56 23.53 -20.99 -1.72
N TYR A 57 23.85 -21.58 -2.89
CA TYR A 57 23.03 -22.65 -3.48
C TYR A 57 22.93 -23.88 -2.56
N SER A 58 24.05 -24.32 -1.99
CA SER A 58 24.08 -25.45 -1.06
C SER A 58 23.22 -25.18 0.19
N LEU A 59 23.25 -23.97 0.72
CA LEU A 59 22.42 -23.55 1.85
C LEU A 59 20.93 -23.56 1.46
N ILE A 60 20.56 -23.09 0.26
CA ILE A 60 19.17 -23.13 -0.22
C ILE A 60 18.71 -24.59 -0.33
N GLU A 61 19.52 -25.47 -0.90
CA GLU A 61 19.24 -26.89 -1.02
C GLU A 61 19.04 -27.55 0.35
N GLU A 62 19.90 -27.24 1.33
CA GLU A 62 19.78 -27.71 2.70
C GLU A 62 18.48 -27.24 3.39
N LYS A 63 17.99 -26.03 3.06
CA LYS A 63 16.74 -25.48 3.63
C LYS A 63 15.48 -25.88 2.88
N LEU A 64 15.59 -26.50 1.70
CA LEU A 64 14.43 -26.92 0.91
C LEU A 64 13.46 -27.84 1.68
N PRO A 65 13.90 -28.84 2.48
CA PRO A 65 12.99 -29.64 3.29
C PRO A 65 12.17 -28.81 4.29
N ILE A 66 12.77 -27.79 4.91
CA ILE A 66 12.09 -26.89 5.85
C ILE A 66 11.00 -26.08 5.12
N ILE A 67 11.29 -25.63 3.89
CA ILE A 67 10.32 -24.90 3.05
C ILE A 67 9.12 -25.80 2.71
N ILE A 68 9.37 -27.03 2.26
CA ILE A 68 8.32 -28.01 1.91
C ILE A 68 7.45 -28.32 3.13
N GLU A 69 8.08 -28.53 4.28
CA GLU A 69 7.37 -28.77 5.53
C GLU A 69 6.53 -27.56 5.95
N LEU A 70 7.07 -26.34 5.84
CA LEU A 70 6.36 -25.11 6.13
C LEU A 70 5.12 -24.94 5.25
N CYS A 71 5.24 -25.12 3.92
CA CYS A 71 4.11 -25.08 3.00
C CYS A 71 3.00 -26.05 3.44
N SER A 72 3.38 -27.29 3.79
CA SER A 72 2.44 -28.32 4.23
C SER A 72 1.76 -27.94 5.57
N ASN A 73 2.54 -27.40 6.52
CA ASN A 73 2.02 -26.93 7.80
C ASN A 73 1.07 -25.73 7.66
N ILE A 74 1.31 -24.84 6.71
CA ILE A 74 0.39 -23.74 6.39
C ILE A 74 -0.94 -24.32 5.89
N ILE A 75 -0.93 -25.25 4.94
CA ILE A 75 -2.17 -25.90 4.47
C ILE A 75 -2.92 -26.59 5.61
N ARG A 76 -2.20 -27.30 6.47
CA ARG A 76 -2.78 -27.94 7.66
C ARG A 76 -3.45 -26.96 8.62
N THR A 77 -2.95 -25.72 8.71
CA THR A 77 -3.57 -24.64 9.50
C THR A 77 -5.00 -24.36 9.01
N PHE A 78 -5.22 -24.35 7.69
CA PHE A 78 -6.55 -24.17 7.12
C PHE A 78 -7.45 -25.39 7.38
N ASP A 79 -6.94 -26.63 7.27
CA ASP A 79 -7.75 -27.82 7.58
C ASP A 79 -8.21 -27.86 9.04
N LEU A 80 -7.33 -27.48 9.97
CA LEU A 80 -7.64 -27.42 11.39
C LEU A 80 -8.65 -26.30 11.70
N TYR A 81 -8.57 -25.18 10.99
CA TYR A 81 -9.55 -24.10 11.08
C TYR A 81 -10.92 -24.54 10.54
N ASP A 82 -10.96 -25.13 9.34
CA ASP A 82 -12.18 -25.60 8.67
C ASP A 82 -12.91 -26.69 9.48
N SER A 83 -12.15 -27.52 10.21
CA SER A 83 -12.69 -28.55 11.12
C SER A 83 -13.01 -28.04 12.53
N ALA A 84 -12.89 -26.73 12.77
CA ALA A 84 -13.11 -26.07 14.06
C ALA A 84 -12.26 -26.61 15.22
N ASN A 85 -11.12 -27.25 14.95
CA ASN A 85 -10.26 -27.83 15.98
C ASN A 85 -9.25 -26.79 16.50
N MET A 86 -9.76 -25.73 17.15
CA MET A 86 -8.97 -24.54 17.51
C MET A 86 -7.83 -24.84 18.48
N LYS A 87 -8.00 -25.77 19.42
CA LYS A 87 -6.91 -26.16 20.34
C LYS A 87 -5.73 -26.75 19.58
N VAL A 88 -6.00 -27.74 18.71
CA VAL A 88 -4.96 -28.39 17.90
C VAL A 88 -4.38 -27.42 16.87
N LEU A 89 -5.20 -26.50 16.33
CA LEU A 89 -4.73 -25.40 15.48
C LEU A 89 -3.65 -24.57 16.18
N TYR A 90 -3.88 -24.16 17.42
CA TYR A 90 -2.90 -23.35 18.17
C TYR A 90 -1.62 -24.12 18.47
N GLU A 91 -1.73 -25.38 18.90
CA GLU A 91 -0.57 -26.24 19.17
C GLU A 91 0.24 -26.49 17.88
N HIS A 92 -0.44 -26.74 16.76
CA HIS A 92 0.16 -26.89 15.44
C HIS A 92 0.88 -25.63 14.98
N PHE A 93 0.22 -24.46 15.11
CA PHE A 93 0.81 -23.18 14.69
C PHE A 93 2.06 -22.85 15.51
N ASP A 94 2.04 -23.05 16.83
CA ASP A 94 3.20 -22.84 17.69
C ASP A 94 4.38 -23.76 17.31
N GLN A 95 4.12 -25.06 17.09
CA GLN A 95 5.15 -26.01 16.64
C GLN A 95 5.73 -25.65 15.26
N MET A 96 4.88 -25.23 14.33
CA MET A 96 5.29 -24.75 13.01
C MET A 96 6.20 -23.52 13.15
N MET A 97 5.77 -22.51 13.92
CA MET A 97 6.53 -21.27 14.08
C MET A 97 7.88 -21.50 14.77
N LYS A 98 7.96 -22.36 15.79
CA LYS A 98 9.23 -22.72 16.46
C LYS A 98 10.33 -23.21 15.50
N LYS A 99 9.95 -23.91 14.42
CA LYS A 99 10.90 -24.43 13.42
C LYS A 99 11.46 -23.34 12.50
N VAL A 100 10.70 -22.25 12.32
CA VAL A 100 11.02 -21.22 11.32
C VAL A 100 11.28 -19.83 11.93
N GLU A 101 11.11 -19.67 13.25
CA GLU A 101 11.25 -18.41 13.98
C GLU A 101 12.62 -17.75 13.75
N SER A 102 13.70 -18.53 13.71
CA SER A 102 15.07 -18.03 13.46
C SER A 102 15.27 -17.44 12.06
N TYR A 103 14.40 -17.79 11.11
CA TYR A 103 14.44 -17.26 9.75
C TYR A 103 13.59 -16.01 9.56
N LEU A 104 12.73 -15.65 10.52
CA LEU A 104 11.93 -14.44 10.43
C LEU A 104 12.84 -13.20 10.36
N TYR A 105 12.49 -12.30 9.46
CA TYR A 105 13.03 -10.94 9.51
C TYR A 105 12.37 -10.17 10.65
N VAL A 106 13.22 -9.48 11.40
CA VAL A 106 12.79 -8.70 12.55
C VAL A 106 13.33 -7.29 12.39
N GLU A 107 12.42 -6.34 12.34
CA GLU A 107 12.75 -4.92 12.45
C GLU A 107 12.79 -4.56 13.92
N GLU A 108 13.96 -4.17 14.37
CA GLU A 108 14.17 -3.70 15.73
C GLU A 108 14.20 -2.17 15.74
N ILE A 109 13.18 -1.58 16.35
CA ILE A 109 12.98 -0.14 16.42
C ILE A 109 13.35 0.31 17.83
N GLY A 110 14.46 1.04 17.95
CA GLY A 110 14.92 1.63 19.21
C GLY A 110 15.16 3.14 19.07
N PRO A 111 15.82 3.78 20.07
CA PRO A 111 16.05 5.23 20.07
C PRO A 111 16.82 5.77 18.86
N ILE A 112 17.66 4.94 18.21
CA ILE A 112 18.53 5.30 17.08
C ILE A 112 18.16 4.42 15.87
N GLY A 113 18.27 4.96 14.65
CA GLY A 113 18.25 4.16 13.41
C GLY A 113 16.87 3.83 12.84
N HIS A 114 15.80 4.51 13.27
CA HIS A 114 14.42 4.21 12.86
C HIS A 114 13.81 5.24 11.89
N GLU A 115 14.62 5.79 10.98
CA GLU A 115 14.21 6.86 10.03
C GLU A 115 12.91 6.51 9.28
N LYS A 116 12.78 5.27 8.81
CA LYS A 116 11.59 4.76 8.10
C LYS A 116 10.31 4.70 8.97
N PHE A 117 10.45 4.77 10.29
CA PHE A 117 9.35 4.72 11.26
C PHE A 117 9.10 6.07 11.97
N LYS A 118 9.75 7.15 11.54
CA LYS A 118 9.65 8.47 12.21
C LYS A 118 8.27 9.09 12.21
N SER A 119 7.45 8.76 11.22
CA SER A 119 6.12 9.36 11.06
C SER A 119 5.10 8.25 10.89
N LEU A 120 4.30 8.05 11.94
CA LEU A 120 3.21 7.07 11.94
C LEU A 120 1.87 7.78 12.05
N TYR A 121 0.84 7.22 11.43
CA TYR A 121 -0.48 7.83 11.31
C TYR A 121 -1.57 6.81 11.56
N ARG A 122 -2.71 7.30 12.02
CA ARG A 122 -3.96 6.55 12.03
C ARG A 122 -5.12 7.46 11.70
N ILE A 123 -6.10 6.90 11.01
CA ILE A 123 -7.38 7.54 10.69
C ILE A 123 -8.51 6.90 11.50
N ARG A 124 -9.47 7.73 11.88
CA ARG A 124 -10.77 7.33 12.42
C ARG A 124 -11.86 7.98 11.59
N GLN A 125 -12.68 7.16 10.93
CA GLN A 125 -13.83 7.63 10.17
C GLN A 125 -14.90 8.23 11.10
N GLY A 126 -15.59 9.27 10.62
CA GLY A 126 -16.75 9.87 11.28
C GLY A 126 -16.61 11.38 11.48
N GLU A 127 -17.68 11.98 11.98
CA GLU A 127 -17.84 13.43 12.11
C GLU A 127 -17.67 13.95 13.53
N ASN A 128 -17.57 13.03 14.50
CA ASN A 128 -17.44 13.36 15.91
C ASN A 128 -16.12 14.08 16.19
N GLU A 129 -16.12 14.88 17.25
CA GLU A 129 -14.88 15.37 17.85
C GLU A 129 -14.22 14.21 18.61
N TYR A 130 -12.98 13.91 18.25
CA TYR A 130 -12.23 12.79 18.81
C TYR A 130 -11.12 13.28 19.73
N SER A 131 -10.87 12.52 20.80
CA SER A 131 -9.72 12.71 21.67
C SER A 131 -8.49 11.90 21.19
N ARG A 132 -7.33 12.10 21.83
CA ARG A 132 -6.16 11.22 21.60
C ARG A 132 -6.47 9.75 21.93
N LEU A 133 -7.23 9.51 23.00
CA LEU A 133 -7.68 8.18 23.40
C LEU A 133 -8.55 7.53 22.33
N ASP A 134 -9.36 8.32 21.63
CA ASP A 134 -10.17 7.85 20.50
C ASP A 134 -9.34 7.45 19.28
N MET A 135 -8.15 8.04 19.11
CA MET A 135 -7.23 7.71 18.03
C MET A 135 -6.32 6.53 18.37
N PHE A 136 -6.23 6.12 19.64
CA PHE A 136 -5.49 4.95 20.07
C PHE A 136 -6.25 3.64 19.74
N HIS A 137 -5.80 2.48 20.21
CA HIS A 137 -6.59 1.25 20.03
C HIS A 137 -7.92 1.33 20.78
N ILE A 138 -8.94 0.62 20.30
CA ILE A 138 -10.24 0.56 20.98
C ILE A 138 -10.02 0.02 22.40
N PRO A 139 -10.56 0.66 23.46
CA PRO A 139 -10.38 0.15 24.82
C PRO A 139 -11.14 -1.16 25.01
N PHE A 140 -10.63 -2.00 25.90
CA PHE A 140 -11.13 -3.37 26.06
C PHE A 140 -12.60 -3.47 26.48
N ASP A 141 -13.10 -2.51 27.25
CA ASP A 141 -14.51 -2.39 27.65
C ASP A 141 -15.45 -2.07 26.46
N LYS A 142 -14.91 -1.55 25.35
CA LYS A 142 -15.62 -1.29 24.10
C LYS A 142 -15.31 -2.33 23.01
N ARG A 143 -14.85 -3.53 23.38
CA ARG A 143 -14.41 -4.58 22.44
C ARG A 143 -15.45 -5.01 21.40
N GLN A 144 -16.74 -4.79 21.65
CA GLN A 144 -17.81 -5.02 20.68
C GLN A 144 -17.70 -4.14 19.42
N LEU A 145 -16.92 -3.06 19.47
CA LEU A 145 -16.64 -2.19 18.32
C LEU A 145 -15.47 -2.70 17.45
N ILE A 146 -14.74 -3.73 17.91
CA ILE A 146 -13.57 -4.26 17.20
C ILE A 146 -14.06 -5.09 16.01
N LYS A 147 -13.75 -4.62 14.80
CA LYS A 147 -14.02 -5.33 13.56
C LYS A 147 -12.95 -6.39 13.28
N SER A 148 -13.28 -7.33 12.39
CA SER A 148 -12.32 -8.30 11.86
C SER A 148 -11.45 -7.64 10.78
N TYR A 149 -10.14 -7.70 10.95
CA TYR A 149 -9.13 -7.25 10.00
C TYR A 149 -8.12 -8.37 9.71
N ARG A 150 -7.27 -8.18 8.70
CA ARG A 150 -6.22 -9.14 8.29
C ARG A 150 -5.39 -9.61 9.48
N TYR A 151 -4.83 -8.66 10.20
CA TYR A 151 -4.15 -8.92 11.46
C TYR A 151 -5.06 -8.45 12.59
N SER A 152 -5.91 -9.33 13.10
CA SER A 152 -6.74 -9.03 14.27
C SER A 152 -6.92 -10.28 15.13
N ILE A 153 -7.41 -10.07 16.34
CA ILE A 153 -7.84 -11.15 17.23
C ILE A 153 -9.26 -10.77 17.63
N SER A 154 -10.22 -11.68 17.43
CA SER A 154 -11.64 -11.39 17.65
C SER A 154 -11.89 -10.82 19.05
N GLY A 155 -12.48 -9.61 19.11
CA GLY A 155 -12.76 -8.91 20.36
C GLY A 155 -11.54 -8.47 21.16
N TYR A 156 -10.33 -8.46 20.59
CA TYR A 156 -9.11 -8.07 21.29
C TYR A 156 -8.47 -6.82 20.66
N PRO A 157 -8.12 -5.80 21.45
CA PRO A 157 -7.57 -4.55 20.92
C PRO A 157 -6.24 -4.70 20.19
N CYS A 158 -6.12 -4.03 19.05
CA CYS A 158 -4.88 -3.87 18.29
C CYS A 158 -4.70 -2.40 17.92
N LEU A 159 -3.47 -1.90 17.95
CA LEU A 159 -3.12 -0.57 17.44
C LEU A 159 -2.60 -0.71 16.01
N TYR A 160 -3.31 -0.10 15.06
CA TYR A 160 -2.95 -0.06 13.65
C TYR A 160 -2.39 1.30 13.30
N LEU A 161 -1.20 1.34 12.70
CA LEU A 161 -0.54 2.56 12.26
C LEU A 161 -0.02 2.38 10.84
N SER A 162 0.16 3.47 10.10
CA SER A 162 0.82 3.47 8.78
C SER A 162 1.86 4.57 8.69
N THR A 163 2.89 4.37 7.87
CA THR A 163 3.87 5.43 7.56
C THR A 163 3.33 6.48 6.60
N GLY A 164 2.28 6.14 5.83
CA GLY A 164 1.57 7.04 4.92
C GLY A 164 0.20 7.41 5.47
N LEU A 165 -0.12 8.71 5.51
CA LEU A 165 -1.48 9.13 5.85
C LEU A 165 -2.45 8.80 4.72
N GLU A 166 -1.92 8.91 3.51
CA GLU A 166 -2.53 8.61 2.23
C GLU A 166 -2.90 7.12 2.18
N LEU A 167 -1.97 6.25 2.61
CA LEU A 167 -2.23 4.83 2.75
C LEU A 167 -3.31 4.54 3.81
N CYS A 168 -3.28 5.21 4.98
CA CYS A 168 -4.37 5.10 5.96
C CYS A 168 -5.74 5.47 5.36
N TRP A 169 -5.81 6.58 4.64
CA TRP A 169 -7.07 7.11 4.10
C TRP A 169 -7.62 6.15 3.06
N PHE A 170 -6.72 5.64 2.22
CA PHE A 170 -7.02 4.64 1.24
C PHE A 170 -7.53 3.33 1.86
N GLU A 171 -6.81 2.76 2.84
CA GLU A 171 -7.22 1.50 3.49
C GLU A 171 -8.51 1.63 4.31
N CYS A 172 -8.88 2.85 4.72
CA CYS A 172 -10.16 3.14 5.35
C CYS A 172 -11.32 3.31 4.35
N GLY A 173 -11.11 3.06 3.05
CA GLY A 173 -12.13 3.22 2.02
C GLY A 173 -12.34 4.67 1.60
N MET A 174 -11.32 5.52 1.74
CA MET A 174 -11.33 6.93 1.36
C MET A 174 -12.52 7.68 1.98
N PRO A 175 -12.64 7.73 3.32
CA PRO A 175 -13.77 8.38 3.97
C PRO A 175 -13.81 9.89 3.67
N LYS A 176 -15.02 10.44 3.53
CA LYS A 176 -15.27 11.87 3.26
C LYS A 176 -14.99 12.76 4.46
N LYS A 177 -15.29 12.22 5.63
CA LYS A 177 -15.17 12.88 6.93
C LYS A 177 -14.48 11.92 7.88
N PHE A 178 -13.35 12.36 8.40
CA PHE A 178 -12.51 11.56 9.28
C PHE A 178 -11.66 12.47 10.14
N SER A 179 -11.08 11.90 11.18
CA SER A 179 -9.98 12.52 11.90
C SER A 179 -8.73 11.67 11.80
N TYR A 180 -7.58 12.31 11.91
CA TYR A 180 -6.30 11.62 11.91
C TYR A 180 -5.35 12.19 12.96
N SER A 181 -4.46 11.35 13.46
CA SER A 181 -3.39 11.74 14.37
C SER A 181 -2.08 11.14 13.91
N SER A 182 -0.99 11.87 14.14
CA SER A 182 0.35 11.31 14.07
C SER A 182 0.79 10.75 15.43
N PHE A 183 1.59 9.70 15.34
CA PHE A 183 2.17 8.93 16.43
C PHE A 183 3.69 9.04 16.34
N ALA A 184 4.32 9.30 17.47
CA ALA A 184 5.77 9.32 17.62
C ALA A 184 6.18 8.37 18.73
N PHE A 185 7.28 7.65 18.51
CA PHE A 185 7.89 6.86 19.55
C PHE A 185 8.49 7.75 20.63
N ASN A 186 8.26 7.37 21.87
CA ASN A 186 8.91 7.90 23.05
C ASN A 186 9.64 6.75 23.73
N PHE A 187 10.79 6.38 23.17
CA PHE A 187 11.65 5.36 23.77
C PHE A 187 12.23 5.90 25.08
N ILE A 188 12.10 5.11 26.13
CA ILE A 188 12.74 5.36 27.42
C ILE A 188 13.84 4.30 27.59
N ASN A 189 15.07 4.73 27.88
CA ASN A 189 16.25 3.86 27.96
C ASN A 189 16.49 3.07 26.66
N GLU A 190 16.96 1.82 26.79
CA GLU A 190 17.19 0.89 25.68
C GLU A 190 15.93 0.07 25.30
N GLU A 191 14.72 0.57 25.59
CA GLU A 191 13.49 -0.11 25.15
C GLU A 191 13.44 -0.18 23.62
N LYS A 192 13.01 -1.34 23.10
CA LYS A 192 12.88 -1.59 21.67
C LYS A 192 11.51 -2.18 21.35
N ILE A 193 11.05 -1.90 20.14
CA ILE A 193 9.99 -2.65 19.49
C ILE A 193 10.61 -3.66 18.54
N ARG A 194 10.08 -4.89 18.54
CA ARG A 194 10.47 -5.93 17.58
C ARG A 194 9.28 -6.29 16.69
N LEU A 195 9.35 -5.95 15.41
CA LEU A 195 8.29 -6.27 14.44
C LEU A 195 8.73 -7.40 13.53
N ILE A 196 7.88 -8.40 13.31
CA ILE A 196 8.06 -9.32 12.19
C ILE A 196 7.91 -8.50 10.90
N ASN A 197 8.89 -8.59 10.02
CA ASN A 197 8.99 -7.72 8.85
C ASN A 197 8.57 -8.43 7.56
N PHE A 198 7.44 -7.99 7.01
CA PHE A 198 6.95 -8.40 5.69
C PHE A 198 6.97 -7.27 4.67
N ILE A 199 7.70 -6.17 4.93
CA ILE A 199 7.75 -5.00 4.03
C ILE A 199 8.76 -5.14 2.89
N GLU A 200 9.71 -6.07 3.01
CA GLU A 200 10.83 -6.20 2.06
C GLU A 200 10.33 -6.49 0.64
N ASN A 201 10.57 -5.57 -0.30
CA ASN A 201 10.21 -5.76 -1.69
C ASN A 201 11.19 -6.74 -2.37
N PRO A 202 10.72 -7.78 -3.08
CA PRO A 202 11.62 -8.74 -3.72
C PRO A 202 12.60 -8.13 -4.73
N LEU A 203 12.22 -7.06 -5.44
CA LEU A 203 13.11 -6.37 -6.37
C LEU A 203 14.21 -5.60 -5.63
N ASP A 204 13.85 -4.90 -4.55
CA ASP A 204 14.81 -4.16 -3.72
C ASP A 204 15.78 -5.12 -3.03
N LEU A 205 15.27 -6.27 -2.55
CA LEU A 205 16.08 -7.36 -2.00
C LEU A 205 17.13 -7.83 -3.00
N VAL A 206 16.72 -8.19 -4.22
CA VAL A 206 17.63 -8.70 -5.25
C VAL A 206 18.64 -7.63 -5.66
N SER A 207 18.18 -6.39 -5.87
CA SER A 207 19.05 -5.27 -6.22
C SER A 207 20.10 -5.03 -5.12
N SER A 208 19.66 -5.04 -3.87
CA SER A 208 20.54 -4.84 -2.71
C SER A 208 21.54 -5.98 -2.56
N ALA A 209 21.09 -7.23 -2.66
CA ALA A 209 21.96 -8.41 -2.59
C ALA A 209 23.07 -8.35 -3.64
N ILE A 210 22.75 -8.02 -4.90
CA ILE A 210 23.75 -7.85 -5.96
C ILE A 210 24.78 -6.79 -5.58
N CYS A 211 24.34 -5.61 -5.15
CA CYS A 211 25.24 -4.54 -4.71
C CYS A 211 26.09 -4.97 -3.51
N TRP A 212 25.52 -5.70 -2.54
CA TRP A 212 26.22 -6.12 -1.34
C TRP A 212 27.28 -7.17 -1.62
N TYR A 213 27.03 -8.16 -2.50
CA TYR A 213 28.06 -9.13 -2.89
C TYR A 213 29.27 -8.44 -3.53
N HIS A 214 29.05 -7.38 -4.31
CA HIS A 214 30.12 -6.62 -4.94
C HIS A 214 30.89 -5.73 -3.96
N ASN A 215 30.19 -5.06 -3.04
CA ASN A 215 30.79 -4.04 -2.19
C ASN A 215 31.29 -4.57 -0.83
N TYR A 216 30.81 -5.73 -0.38
CA TYR A 216 31.11 -6.30 0.94
C TYR A 216 31.57 -7.77 0.81
N PRO A 217 32.78 -8.02 0.27
CA PRO A 217 33.30 -9.37 0.06
C PRO A 217 33.40 -10.20 1.34
N ASP A 218 33.66 -9.56 2.49
CA ASP A 218 33.79 -10.22 3.78
C ASP A 218 32.42 -10.50 4.47
N GLU A 219 31.31 -10.06 3.88
CA GLU A 219 29.96 -10.21 4.45
C GLU A 219 29.06 -11.18 3.65
N HIS A 220 29.63 -11.91 2.69
CA HIS A 220 28.87 -12.84 1.85
C HIS A 220 28.02 -13.83 2.65
N ASP A 221 28.53 -14.42 3.73
CA ASP A 221 27.75 -15.36 4.55
C ASP A 221 26.51 -14.69 5.19
N LYS A 222 26.61 -13.40 5.54
CA LYS A 222 25.47 -12.62 6.05
C LYS A 222 24.46 -12.34 4.94
N ILE A 223 24.93 -12.06 3.73
CA ILE A 223 24.10 -11.82 2.55
C ILE A 223 23.38 -13.10 2.14
N ASP A 224 24.08 -14.23 2.10
CA ASP A 224 23.52 -15.57 1.87
C ASP A 224 22.42 -15.84 2.89
N LEU A 225 22.71 -15.68 4.19
CA LEU A 225 21.73 -15.87 5.25
C LEU A 225 20.51 -14.96 5.09
N TYR A 226 20.71 -13.70 4.65
CA TYR A 226 19.61 -12.80 4.35
C TYR A 226 18.73 -13.40 3.25
N LEU A 227 19.26 -13.79 2.10
CA LEU A 227 18.49 -14.43 1.03
C LEU A 227 17.76 -15.71 1.50
N ILE A 228 18.44 -16.57 2.28
CA ILE A 228 17.84 -17.78 2.86
C ILE A 228 16.63 -17.43 3.73
N LYS A 229 16.73 -16.43 4.59
CA LYS A 229 15.61 -15.98 5.43
C LYS A 229 14.40 -15.59 4.60
N TYR A 230 14.60 -14.85 3.51
CA TYR A 230 13.51 -14.50 2.61
C TYR A 230 12.86 -15.73 1.99
N LEU A 231 13.66 -16.65 1.42
CA LEU A 231 13.16 -17.84 0.74
C LEU A 231 12.42 -18.79 1.71
N VAL A 232 12.97 -18.99 2.91
CA VAL A 232 12.36 -19.85 3.94
C VAL A 232 11.04 -19.27 4.44
N THR A 233 10.96 -17.95 4.60
CA THR A 233 9.75 -17.30 5.13
C THR A 233 8.73 -16.93 4.06
N ASN A 234 9.07 -17.04 2.77
CA ASN A 234 8.17 -16.70 1.67
C ASN A 234 6.78 -17.37 1.77
N PRO A 235 6.64 -18.66 2.13
CA PRO A 235 5.33 -19.28 2.31
C PRO A 235 4.45 -18.57 3.36
N ILE A 236 5.03 -18.15 4.49
CA ILE A 236 4.33 -17.37 5.53
C ILE A 236 3.92 -16.01 4.98
N ARG A 237 4.83 -15.34 4.27
CA ARG A 237 4.56 -14.02 3.66
C ARG A 237 3.41 -14.12 2.65
N THR A 238 3.40 -15.14 1.80
CA THR A 238 2.31 -15.40 0.85
C THR A 238 0.99 -15.62 1.57
N ALA A 239 0.95 -16.51 2.57
CA ALA A 239 -0.27 -16.80 3.32
C ALA A 239 -0.83 -15.57 4.05
N CYS A 240 0.03 -14.60 4.38
CA CYS A 240 -0.36 -13.32 4.96
C CYS A 240 -0.79 -12.26 3.93
N SER A 241 -0.41 -12.39 2.66
CA SER A 241 -0.51 -11.34 1.63
C SER A 241 -1.39 -11.72 0.44
N VAL A 242 -2.37 -12.62 0.65
CA VAL A 242 -3.40 -12.90 -0.36
C VAL A 242 -4.43 -11.75 -0.39
N GLN A 243 -4.72 -11.23 -1.58
CA GLN A 243 -5.71 -10.17 -1.80
C GLN A 243 -7.12 -10.67 -1.42
N VAL A 244 -7.88 -9.81 -0.74
CA VAL A 244 -9.26 -10.13 -0.34
C VAL A 244 -10.16 -10.10 -1.56
N ALA A 245 -10.85 -11.19 -1.85
CA ALA A 245 -11.76 -11.24 -2.99
C ALA A 245 -13.06 -10.44 -2.78
N ASN A 246 -13.59 -10.42 -1.55
CA ASN A 246 -14.80 -9.67 -1.20
C ASN A 246 -14.64 -9.03 0.20
N ARG A 247 -14.48 -7.71 0.24
CA ARG A 247 -14.28 -6.94 1.48
C ARG A 247 -15.55 -6.74 2.29
N ASP A 248 -16.72 -6.94 1.69
CA ASP A 248 -18.02 -6.77 2.34
C ASP A 248 -18.53 -8.07 3.00
N SER A 249 -17.75 -9.15 2.92
CA SER A 249 -18.07 -10.42 3.58
C SER A 249 -17.83 -10.34 5.08
N ALA A 250 -18.77 -10.89 5.87
CA ALA A 250 -18.60 -11.06 7.31
C ALA A 250 -17.43 -12.00 7.66
N PHE A 251 -17.09 -12.92 6.74
CA PHE A 251 -15.99 -13.85 6.88
C PHE A 251 -15.05 -13.78 5.66
N ILE A 252 -13.76 -13.56 5.93
CA ILE A 252 -12.72 -13.40 4.92
C ILE A 252 -11.69 -14.51 5.15
N GLN A 253 -11.64 -15.47 4.23
CA GLN A 253 -10.78 -16.66 4.32
C GLN A 253 -9.29 -16.29 4.34
N GLU A 254 -8.94 -15.22 3.64
CA GLU A 254 -7.59 -14.65 3.54
C GLU A 254 -7.06 -14.16 4.89
N TYR A 255 -7.93 -14.00 5.90
CA TYR A 255 -7.54 -13.54 7.23
C TYR A 255 -7.19 -14.69 8.19
N ILE A 256 -7.51 -15.94 7.87
CA ILE A 256 -7.30 -17.09 8.78
C ILE A 256 -5.86 -17.14 9.28
N PHE A 257 -4.89 -17.24 8.36
CA PHE A 257 -3.47 -17.35 8.68
C PHE A 257 -2.88 -16.10 9.38
N PRO A 258 -3.06 -14.86 8.86
CA PRO A 258 -2.50 -13.68 9.53
C PRO A 258 -3.11 -13.41 10.91
N GLN A 259 -4.37 -13.81 11.17
CA GLN A 259 -4.96 -13.75 12.51
C GLN A 259 -4.33 -14.79 13.46
N GLN A 260 -4.01 -16.00 12.99
CA GLN A 260 -3.25 -16.97 13.79
C GLN A 260 -1.85 -16.45 14.12
N LEU A 261 -1.17 -15.84 13.14
CA LEU A 261 0.15 -15.24 13.36
C LEU A 261 0.09 -14.14 14.42
N LEU A 262 -0.91 -13.25 14.36
CA LEU A 262 -1.04 -12.18 15.35
C LEU A 262 -1.33 -12.71 16.75
N LEU A 263 -2.14 -13.76 16.85
CA LEU A 263 -2.40 -14.42 18.12
C LEU A 263 -1.13 -15.09 18.68
N TRP A 264 -0.33 -15.75 17.85
CA TRP A 264 0.98 -16.27 18.25
C TRP A 264 1.89 -15.14 18.75
N ILE A 265 2.04 -14.04 18.01
CA ILE A 265 2.81 -12.85 18.46
C ILE A 265 2.35 -12.33 19.83
N ARG A 266 1.04 -12.33 20.09
CA ARG A 266 0.50 -11.87 21.38
C ARG A 266 0.94 -12.78 22.54
N GLN A 267 1.02 -14.09 22.34
CA GLN A 267 1.38 -15.06 23.39
C GLN A 267 2.89 -15.15 23.65
N HIS A 268 3.71 -14.68 22.71
CA HIS A 268 5.17 -14.70 22.83
C HIS A 268 5.72 -13.29 23.11
N ASN A 269 6.75 -13.20 23.95
CA ASN A 269 7.35 -11.90 24.31
C ASN A 269 8.44 -11.44 23.34
N ASN A 270 8.78 -12.27 22.35
CA ASN A 270 9.87 -12.01 21.40
C ASN A 270 9.53 -10.90 20.40
N TYR A 271 8.24 -10.68 20.11
CA TYR A 271 7.75 -9.78 19.07
C TYR A 271 6.62 -8.89 19.59
N ASP A 272 6.58 -7.64 19.17
CA ASP A 272 5.53 -6.68 19.54
C ASP A 272 4.45 -6.53 18.48
N GLY A 273 4.70 -6.98 17.24
CA GLY A 273 3.76 -6.81 16.14
C GLY A 273 4.31 -7.23 14.78
N VAL A 274 3.63 -6.78 13.73
CA VAL A 274 3.99 -7.05 12.33
C VAL A 274 4.07 -5.73 11.57
N ALA A 275 5.10 -5.58 10.75
CA ALA A 275 5.18 -4.56 9.71
C ALA A 275 4.84 -5.21 8.36
N TYR A 276 3.90 -4.65 7.60
CA TYR A 276 3.39 -5.25 6.37
C TYR A 276 3.01 -4.22 5.30
N THR A 277 3.16 -4.57 4.03
CA THR A 277 2.67 -3.75 2.91
C THR A 277 1.17 -3.94 2.69
N THR A 278 0.56 -3.00 1.98
CA THR A 278 -0.86 -3.13 1.62
C THR A 278 -1.08 -4.34 0.69
N SER A 279 -2.12 -5.14 0.98
CA SER A 279 -2.59 -6.20 0.07
C SER A 279 -3.76 -5.71 -0.79
N SER A 280 -3.83 -4.41 -1.06
CA SER A 280 -4.88 -3.83 -1.88
C SER A 280 -4.72 -4.20 -3.36
N ALA A 281 -5.84 -4.23 -4.07
CA ALA A 281 -5.87 -4.46 -5.52
C ALA A 281 -5.37 -3.26 -6.32
N ILE A 282 -5.30 -2.08 -5.71
CA ILE A 282 -4.75 -0.88 -6.35
C ILE A 282 -3.23 -0.98 -6.39
N GLU A 283 -2.70 -1.19 -7.58
CA GLU A 283 -1.26 -1.37 -7.85
C GLU A 283 -0.43 -0.18 -7.37
N ASN A 284 -0.87 1.06 -7.65
CA ASN A 284 -0.12 2.27 -7.29
C ASN A 284 0.11 2.41 -5.77
N ALA A 285 -0.79 1.90 -4.93
CA ALA A 285 -0.62 1.96 -3.48
C ALA A 285 0.59 1.13 -3.00
N GLN A 286 1.00 0.13 -3.79
CA GLN A 286 2.18 -0.70 -3.54
C GLN A 286 3.47 0.02 -3.93
N GLU A 287 3.40 1.03 -4.81
CA GLU A 287 4.56 1.80 -5.29
C GLU A 287 4.90 2.99 -4.38
N TRP A 288 3.99 3.37 -3.49
CA TRP A 288 4.20 4.49 -2.56
C TRP A 288 5.25 4.21 -1.47
N ASN A 289 5.71 2.97 -1.33
CA ASN A 289 6.65 2.53 -0.29
C ASN A 289 6.19 2.82 1.15
N TYR A 290 4.88 3.04 1.34
CA TYR A 290 4.27 3.06 2.67
C TYR A 290 4.01 1.65 3.16
N PHE A 291 4.07 1.48 4.47
CA PHE A 291 3.77 0.22 5.13
C PHE A 291 3.00 0.46 6.41
N ASN A 292 2.29 -0.58 6.82
CA ASN A 292 1.49 -0.61 8.03
C ASN A 292 2.22 -1.33 9.15
N ILE A 293 1.82 -1.02 10.38
CA ILE A 293 2.25 -1.70 11.59
C ILE A 293 1.00 -2.05 12.38
N VAL A 294 0.94 -3.28 12.86
CA VAL A 294 -0.08 -3.74 13.80
C VAL A 294 0.58 -4.21 15.08
N LEU A 295 0.13 -3.68 16.21
CA LEU A 295 0.60 -4.01 17.55
C LEU A 295 -0.59 -4.55 18.36
N PRO A 296 -0.71 -5.87 18.57
CA PRO A 296 -1.76 -6.41 19.42
C PRO A 296 -1.50 -5.97 20.86
N ALA A 297 -2.56 -5.57 21.56
CA ALA A 297 -2.42 -5.28 22.98
C ALA A 297 -1.96 -6.55 23.72
N LYS A 298 -1.03 -6.41 24.67
CA LYS A 298 -0.55 -7.53 25.49
C LYS A 298 -1.11 -7.44 26.90
N LYS A 299 -0.46 -6.64 27.75
CA LYS A 299 -0.89 -6.37 29.12
C LYS A 299 -1.80 -5.16 29.15
N LEU A 300 -3.05 -5.35 29.57
CA LEU A 300 -4.06 -4.31 29.66
C LEU A 300 -4.12 -3.72 31.07
N LYS A 301 -4.26 -2.40 31.16
CA LYS A 301 -4.57 -1.63 32.38
C LYS A 301 -5.59 -0.56 31.99
N ASP A 302 -6.68 -0.47 32.73
CA ASP A 302 -7.77 0.50 32.48
C ASP A 302 -8.29 0.47 31.03
N GLY A 303 -8.35 -0.73 30.44
CA GLY A 303 -8.79 -0.95 29.06
C GLY A 303 -7.73 -0.75 27.98
N TYR A 304 -6.54 -0.25 28.33
CA TYR A 304 -5.47 0.11 27.38
C TYR A 304 -4.17 -0.69 27.57
N CYS A 305 -3.38 -0.83 26.51
CA CYS A 305 -2.12 -1.59 26.55
C CYS A 305 -1.02 -0.78 27.26
N GLU A 306 -0.56 -1.27 28.41
CA GLU A 306 0.36 -0.57 29.31
C GLU A 306 1.70 -0.20 28.64
N LYS A 307 2.25 -1.11 27.81
CA LYS A 307 3.49 -0.84 27.05
C LYS A 307 3.26 0.26 26.02
N LEU A 308 2.19 0.14 25.23
CA LEU A 308 1.96 1.04 24.10
C LEU A 308 1.58 2.46 24.54
N THR A 309 0.88 2.62 25.66
CA THR A 309 0.51 3.96 26.19
C THR A 309 1.72 4.77 26.65
N ARG A 310 2.77 4.10 27.15
CA ARG A 310 4.05 4.75 27.49
C ARG A 310 4.94 4.98 26.28
N LEU A 311 4.81 4.12 25.28
CA LEU A 311 5.69 4.14 24.12
C LEU A 311 5.29 5.19 23.08
N PHE A 312 4.00 5.53 22.96
CA PHE A 312 3.54 6.47 21.95
C PHE A 312 3.12 7.81 22.54
N LYS A 313 3.63 8.88 21.93
CA LYS A 313 3.01 10.20 21.98
C LYS A 313 2.13 10.40 20.75
N VAL A 314 1.00 11.05 20.94
CA VAL A 314 -0.04 11.26 19.93
C VAL A 314 -0.38 12.73 19.86
N THR A 315 -0.53 13.23 18.64
CA THR A 315 -0.98 14.61 18.36
C THR A 315 -2.48 14.76 18.56
N SER A 316 -2.94 16.00 18.73
CA SER A 316 -4.39 16.28 18.73
C SER A 316 -5.01 15.78 17.42
N PRO A 317 -6.18 15.12 17.45
CA PRO A 317 -6.82 14.67 16.23
C PRO A 317 -7.18 15.85 15.33
N VAL A 318 -6.81 15.74 14.05
CA VAL A 318 -7.12 16.75 13.05
C VAL A 318 -8.29 16.26 12.22
N LYS A 319 -9.38 17.03 12.25
CA LYS A 319 -10.61 16.73 11.51
C LYS A 319 -10.49 17.17 10.06
N VAL A 320 -10.86 16.28 9.16
CA VAL A 320 -10.80 16.47 7.71
C VAL A 320 -12.19 16.27 7.12
N GLU A 321 -12.62 17.21 6.30
CA GLU A 321 -13.83 17.12 5.48
C GLU A 321 -13.45 17.43 4.03
N LEU A 322 -13.60 16.46 3.13
CA LEU A 322 -13.17 16.60 1.73
C LEU A 322 -13.92 17.72 1.00
N SER A 323 -15.21 17.92 1.30
CA SER A 323 -16.01 19.00 0.73
C SER A 323 -15.47 20.39 1.10
N LYS A 324 -14.96 20.57 2.33
CA LYS A 324 -14.29 21.81 2.74
C LYS A 324 -12.96 22.01 2.01
N LEU A 325 -12.19 20.93 1.83
CA LEU A 325 -10.93 20.98 1.07
C LEU A 325 -11.17 21.43 -0.37
N LEU A 326 -12.17 20.85 -1.04
CA LEU A 326 -12.53 21.24 -2.42
C LEU A 326 -13.08 22.65 -2.49
N LYS A 327 -13.91 23.07 -1.53
CA LYS A 327 -14.44 24.45 -1.45
C LYS A 327 -13.33 25.50 -1.37
N ASN A 328 -12.27 25.23 -0.61
CA ASN A 328 -11.11 26.12 -0.51
C ASN A 328 -10.35 26.26 -1.84
N ARG A 329 -10.56 25.33 -2.77
CA ARG A 329 -9.93 25.27 -4.10
C ARG A 329 -10.89 25.66 -5.23
N ASN A 330 -12.09 26.14 -4.93
CA ASN A 330 -13.08 26.54 -5.94
C ASN A 330 -12.52 27.49 -6.99
N LYS A 331 -11.62 28.41 -6.61
CA LYS A 331 -10.98 29.33 -7.59
C LYS A 331 -10.14 28.58 -8.63
N GLU A 332 -9.44 27.53 -8.23
CA GLU A 332 -8.62 26.71 -9.13
C GLU A 332 -9.51 25.81 -9.98
N ILE A 333 -10.52 25.18 -9.38
CA ILE A 333 -11.51 24.35 -10.09
C ILE A 333 -12.27 25.18 -11.15
N ASN A 334 -12.63 26.42 -10.82
CA ASN A 334 -13.31 27.33 -11.76
C ASN A 334 -12.47 27.64 -13.00
N LYS A 335 -11.12 27.62 -12.93
CA LYS A 335 -10.30 27.78 -14.14
C LYS A 335 -10.52 26.67 -15.15
N VAL A 336 -10.76 25.44 -14.66
CA VAL A 336 -11.08 24.30 -15.51
C VAL A 336 -12.48 24.48 -16.13
N ASP A 337 -13.44 24.97 -15.36
CA ASP A 337 -14.78 25.28 -15.87
C ASP A 337 -14.77 26.40 -16.94
N GLU A 338 -14.04 27.49 -16.70
CA GLU A 338 -13.84 28.57 -17.67
C GLU A 338 -13.18 28.06 -18.96
N PHE A 339 -12.18 27.18 -18.85
CA PHE A 339 -11.55 26.54 -20.00
C PHE A 339 -12.54 25.66 -20.78
N VAL A 340 -13.37 24.88 -20.09
CA VAL A 340 -14.44 24.07 -20.70
C VAL A 340 -15.41 24.97 -21.47
N GLN A 341 -15.91 26.05 -20.86
CA GLN A 341 -16.84 26.98 -21.50
C GLN A 341 -16.25 27.62 -22.76
N LYS A 342 -14.97 28.04 -22.72
CA LYS A 342 -14.25 28.56 -23.90
C LYS A 342 -14.19 27.53 -25.01
N LEU A 343 -13.82 26.28 -24.71
CA LEU A 343 -13.71 25.21 -25.70
C LEU A 343 -15.08 24.78 -26.26
N GLU A 344 -16.10 24.71 -25.42
CA GLU A 344 -17.47 24.43 -25.84
C GLU A 344 -17.98 25.49 -26.81
N ASN A 345 -17.77 26.77 -26.49
CA ASN A 345 -18.15 27.84 -27.40
C ASN A 345 -17.43 27.72 -28.76
N LYS A 346 -16.13 27.40 -28.77
CA LYS A 346 -15.41 27.11 -30.02
C LYS A 346 -15.99 25.89 -30.75
N TYR A 347 -16.35 24.85 -30.00
CA TYR A 347 -16.92 23.62 -30.55
C TYR A 347 -18.29 23.83 -31.21
N TYR A 348 -19.21 24.51 -30.51
CA TYR A 348 -20.57 24.78 -31.00
C TYR A 348 -20.60 25.76 -32.19
N ASN A 349 -19.63 26.67 -32.27
CA ASN A 349 -19.49 27.58 -33.42
C ASN A 349 -18.72 26.96 -34.60
N GLY A 350 -18.45 25.64 -34.57
CA GLY A 350 -17.81 24.94 -35.67
C GLY A 350 -16.29 25.15 -35.78
N HIS A 351 -15.64 25.75 -34.78
CA HIS A 351 -14.18 26.01 -34.76
C HIS A 351 -13.40 24.91 -34.02
N ALA A 352 -13.97 23.70 -33.92
CA ALA A 352 -13.31 22.59 -33.23
C ALA A 352 -12.13 22.04 -34.05
N ILE A 353 -10.95 22.00 -33.43
CA ILE A 353 -9.78 21.29 -33.96
C ILE A 353 -9.40 20.14 -33.02
N TYR A 354 -8.69 19.13 -33.54
CA TYR A 354 -8.11 18.11 -32.67
C TYR A 354 -7.05 18.74 -31.75
N PRO A 355 -6.97 18.42 -30.44
CA PRO A 355 -7.73 17.42 -29.68
C PRO A 355 -8.81 18.04 -28.74
N TYR A 356 -9.61 18.99 -29.22
CA TYR A 356 -10.59 19.72 -28.38
C TYR A 356 -11.56 18.78 -27.65
N ARG A 357 -12.03 17.74 -28.32
CA ARG A 357 -12.95 16.76 -27.74
C ARG A 357 -12.29 15.99 -26.59
N GLU A 358 -11.04 15.61 -26.75
CA GLU A 358 -10.26 14.89 -25.74
C GLU A 358 -9.99 15.78 -24.52
N LEU A 359 -9.63 17.05 -24.74
CA LEU A 359 -9.45 18.04 -23.67
C LEU A 359 -10.76 18.30 -22.93
N LEU A 360 -11.88 18.46 -23.65
CA LEU A 360 -13.21 18.60 -23.04
C LEU A 360 -13.59 17.36 -22.21
N SER A 361 -13.36 16.16 -22.74
CA SER A 361 -13.66 14.92 -22.01
C SER A 361 -12.85 14.82 -20.72
N LEU A 362 -11.55 15.14 -20.77
CA LEU A 362 -10.67 15.18 -19.61
C LEU A 362 -11.18 16.17 -18.55
N CYS A 363 -11.44 17.41 -18.96
CA CYS A 363 -11.87 18.47 -18.04
C CYS A 363 -13.26 18.21 -17.43
N LYS A 364 -14.22 17.74 -18.23
CA LYS A 364 -15.57 17.40 -17.73
C LYS A 364 -15.53 16.24 -16.75
N THR A 365 -14.71 15.22 -17.03
CA THR A 365 -14.54 14.09 -16.11
C THR A 365 -13.94 14.55 -14.79
N PHE A 366 -12.94 15.44 -14.83
CA PHE A 366 -12.37 16.06 -13.63
C PHE A 366 -13.43 16.83 -12.82
N LEU A 367 -14.21 17.70 -13.46
CA LEU A 367 -15.25 18.48 -12.78
C LEU A 367 -16.32 17.56 -12.15
N MET A 368 -16.70 16.49 -12.87
CA MET A 368 -17.62 15.48 -12.34
C MET A 368 -17.06 14.79 -11.10
N LEU A 369 -15.77 14.44 -11.09
CA LEU A 369 -15.11 13.86 -9.91
C LEU A 369 -15.07 14.84 -8.73
N CYS A 370 -14.77 16.11 -8.97
CA CYS A 370 -14.82 17.15 -7.93
C CYS A 370 -16.22 17.26 -7.31
N ASN A 371 -17.27 17.21 -8.13
CA ASN A 371 -18.66 17.20 -7.65
C ASN A 371 -18.97 15.95 -6.82
N VAL A 372 -18.55 14.78 -7.30
CA VAL A 372 -18.76 13.51 -6.59
C VAL A 372 -18.03 13.50 -5.25
N LEU A 373 -16.78 13.95 -5.19
CA LEU A 373 -16.00 14.06 -3.95
C LEU A 373 -16.56 15.12 -2.99
N SER A 374 -17.22 16.16 -3.51
CA SER A 374 -17.92 17.17 -2.70
C SER A 374 -19.28 16.67 -2.20
N SER A 375 -19.83 15.62 -2.82
CA SER A 375 -21.13 15.04 -2.46
C SER A 375 -21.02 13.98 -1.37
N ASP A 376 -22.10 13.80 -0.61
CA ASP A 376 -22.21 12.74 0.39
C ASP A 376 -22.56 11.37 -0.24
N ASP A 377 -22.54 11.23 -1.57
CA ASP A 377 -23.12 10.07 -2.27
C ASP A 377 -22.16 9.04 -2.91
N TYR A 378 -20.84 9.27 -2.98
CA TYR A 378 -19.95 8.20 -3.49
C TYR A 378 -19.77 7.04 -2.50
N SER A 379 -19.84 5.82 -3.04
CA SER A 379 -19.68 4.55 -2.33
C SER A 379 -18.43 3.76 -2.76
N ASN A 380 -17.86 4.02 -3.94
CA ASN A 380 -16.74 3.27 -4.49
C ASN A 380 -15.47 4.15 -4.60
N GLY A 381 -14.68 4.17 -3.53
CA GLY A 381 -13.41 4.92 -3.48
C GLY A 381 -12.36 4.42 -4.49
N GLU A 382 -12.30 3.11 -4.75
CA GLU A 382 -11.36 2.52 -5.70
C GLU A 382 -11.60 3.00 -7.14
N LEU A 383 -12.87 3.07 -7.56
CA LEU A 383 -13.23 3.64 -8.86
C LEU A 383 -12.85 5.11 -8.97
N LEU A 384 -13.06 5.90 -7.91
CA LEU A 384 -12.65 7.31 -7.89
C LEU A 384 -11.14 7.45 -8.02
N TYR A 385 -10.38 6.65 -7.27
CA TYR A 385 -8.94 6.63 -7.37
C TYR A 385 -8.50 6.31 -8.80
N GLN A 386 -9.01 5.22 -9.40
CA GLN A 386 -8.66 4.85 -10.78
C GLN A 386 -9.02 5.92 -11.81
N ALA A 387 -10.20 6.53 -11.68
CA ALA A 387 -10.61 7.61 -12.56
C ALA A 387 -9.64 8.79 -12.49
N MET A 388 -9.25 9.19 -11.28
CA MET A 388 -8.32 10.30 -11.09
C MET A 388 -6.89 9.98 -11.56
N ASP A 389 -6.40 8.76 -11.33
CA ASP A 389 -5.09 8.33 -11.85
C ASP A 389 -5.05 8.37 -13.38
N THR A 390 -6.12 7.88 -14.01
CA THR A 390 -6.31 7.91 -15.46
C THR A 390 -6.29 9.33 -15.99
N LEU A 391 -6.97 10.28 -15.34
CA LEU A 391 -6.94 11.69 -15.75
C LEU A 391 -5.53 12.28 -15.65
N ASN A 392 -4.80 11.97 -14.59
CA ASN A 392 -3.44 12.45 -14.41
C ASN A 392 -2.51 11.91 -15.51
N LEU A 393 -2.52 10.59 -15.74
CA LEU A 393 -1.77 9.94 -16.83
C LEU A 393 -2.14 10.52 -18.20
N PHE A 394 -3.42 10.73 -18.47
CA PHE A 394 -3.87 11.30 -19.73
C PHE A 394 -3.38 12.74 -19.94
N SER A 395 -3.32 13.55 -18.87
CA SER A 395 -2.77 14.90 -18.93
C SER A 395 -1.26 14.92 -19.26
N TYR A 396 -0.51 13.94 -18.75
CA TYR A 396 0.91 13.76 -19.09
C TYR A 396 1.07 13.31 -20.53
N LEU A 397 0.35 12.27 -20.95
CA LEU A 397 0.40 11.77 -22.33
C LEU A 397 0.12 12.88 -23.36
N ILE A 398 -0.85 13.74 -23.09
CA ILE A 398 -1.16 14.90 -23.93
C ILE A 398 0.04 15.88 -23.99
N THR A 399 0.68 16.16 -22.86
CA THR A 399 1.78 17.11 -22.82
C THR A 399 3.05 16.57 -23.46
N ASP A 400 3.40 15.33 -23.14
CA ASP A 400 4.63 14.70 -23.61
C ASP A 400 4.60 14.43 -25.12
N ASN A 401 3.40 14.42 -25.73
CA ASN A 401 3.19 14.21 -27.16
C ASN A 401 2.70 15.45 -27.91
N ILE A 402 2.87 16.66 -27.35
CA ILE A 402 2.32 17.90 -27.91
C ILE A 402 2.65 18.09 -29.39
N GLU A 403 3.90 17.85 -29.82
CA GLU A 403 4.33 18.02 -31.20
C GLU A 403 3.62 17.08 -32.18
N ASN A 404 3.40 15.82 -31.77
CA ASN A 404 2.69 14.85 -32.59
C ASN A 404 1.20 15.17 -32.64
N ILE A 405 0.63 15.60 -31.52
CA ILE A 405 -0.76 16.03 -31.43
C ILE A 405 -0.99 17.25 -32.33
N LYS A 406 -0.07 18.23 -32.29
CA LYS A 406 -0.08 19.43 -33.13
C LYS A 406 -0.05 19.11 -34.62
N LYS A 407 0.88 18.24 -35.05
CA LYS A 407 0.93 17.78 -36.45
C LYS A 407 -0.40 17.18 -36.88
N LYS A 408 -0.99 16.31 -36.05
CA LYS A 408 -2.29 15.69 -36.30
C LYS A 408 -3.44 16.71 -36.31
N ALA A 409 -3.38 17.75 -35.47
CA ALA A 409 -4.32 18.86 -35.45
C ALA A 409 -4.32 19.62 -36.77
N ILE A 410 -3.13 19.94 -37.30
CA ILE A 410 -2.96 20.63 -38.58
C ILE A 410 -3.50 19.77 -39.73
N THR A 411 -3.15 18.48 -39.78
CA THR A 411 -3.64 17.56 -40.82
C THR A 411 -5.17 17.46 -40.81
N LYS A 412 -5.76 17.15 -39.66
CA LYS A 412 -7.23 17.03 -39.53
C LYS A 412 -7.95 18.36 -39.74
N GLY A 413 -7.36 19.45 -39.29
CA GLY A 413 -7.92 20.79 -39.48
C GLY A 413 -8.08 21.13 -40.96
N LYS A 414 -7.11 20.77 -41.80
CA LYS A 414 -7.21 20.96 -43.27
C LYS A 414 -8.27 20.09 -43.94
N GLU A 415 -8.52 18.90 -43.41
CA GLU A 415 -9.58 18.01 -43.90
C GLU A 415 -10.97 18.60 -43.61
N ILE A 416 -11.13 19.26 -42.47
CA ILE A 416 -12.40 19.83 -42.00
C ILE A 416 -12.63 21.23 -42.60
N PHE A 417 -11.60 22.07 -42.60
CA PHE A 417 -11.66 23.47 -43.02
C PHE A 417 -10.95 23.66 -44.36
N TYR A 418 -11.72 23.52 -45.45
CA TYR A 418 -11.17 23.63 -46.80
C TYR A 418 -10.54 25.00 -47.07
N GLY A 419 -9.30 25.02 -47.55
CA GLY A 419 -8.60 26.25 -47.95
C GLY A 419 -8.02 27.08 -46.80
N ILE A 420 -8.09 26.62 -45.54
CA ILE A 420 -7.52 27.34 -44.40
C ILE A 420 -5.98 27.24 -44.39
N ASP A 421 -5.31 28.32 -43.98
CA ASP A 421 -3.87 28.29 -43.75
C ASP A 421 -3.53 27.44 -42.52
N SER A 422 -2.50 26.59 -42.65
CA SER A 422 -1.94 25.79 -41.55
C SER A 422 -1.54 26.67 -40.37
N ALA A 423 -1.03 27.88 -40.64
CA ALA A 423 -0.59 28.82 -39.60
C ALA A 423 -1.74 29.25 -38.68
N ILE A 424 -2.97 29.32 -39.19
CA ILE A 424 -4.17 29.65 -38.40
C ILE A 424 -4.51 28.49 -37.46
N ILE A 425 -4.53 27.26 -37.98
CA ILE A 425 -4.78 26.06 -37.15
C ILE A 425 -3.69 25.91 -36.08
N GLU A 426 -2.44 26.15 -36.45
CA GLU A 426 -1.30 26.08 -35.54
C GLU A 426 -1.38 27.15 -34.43
N SER A 427 -1.69 28.39 -34.77
CA SER A 427 -1.87 29.47 -33.79
C SER A 427 -3.00 29.13 -32.81
N GLU A 428 -4.14 28.67 -33.33
CA GLU A 428 -5.29 28.28 -32.52
C GLU A 428 -4.99 27.08 -31.61
N PHE A 429 -4.26 26.09 -32.12
CA PHE A 429 -3.78 24.96 -31.33
C PHE A 429 -2.87 25.43 -30.19
N ASN A 430 -1.85 26.24 -30.50
CA ASN A 430 -0.88 26.71 -29.50
C ASN A 430 -1.59 27.53 -28.41
N ASN A 431 -2.53 28.40 -28.79
CA ASN A 431 -3.30 29.21 -27.83
C ASN A 431 -4.11 28.34 -26.86
N THR A 432 -4.85 27.36 -27.39
CA THR A 432 -5.66 26.47 -26.55
C THR A 432 -4.79 25.57 -25.69
N PHE A 433 -3.66 25.07 -26.22
CA PHE A 433 -2.76 24.21 -25.46
C PHE A 433 -2.01 24.97 -24.36
N ASN A 434 -1.61 26.22 -24.62
CA ASN A 434 -1.00 27.07 -23.61
C ASN A 434 -1.99 27.34 -22.46
N ASP A 435 -3.25 27.67 -22.78
CA ASP A 435 -4.31 27.84 -21.76
C ASP A 435 -4.50 26.55 -20.95
N PHE A 436 -4.55 25.38 -21.61
CA PHE A 436 -4.60 24.09 -20.92
C PHE A 436 -3.39 23.87 -20.00
N SER A 437 -2.17 24.10 -20.49
CA SER A 437 -0.93 23.86 -19.77
C SER A 437 -0.75 24.79 -18.56
N GLU A 438 -1.21 26.03 -18.66
CA GLU A 438 -1.08 27.04 -17.61
C GLU A 438 -2.22 27.00 -16.58
N ASN A 439 -3.45 26.75 -17.03
CA ASN A 439 -4.64 26.92 -16.19
C ASN A 439 -5.32 25.61 -15.79
N VAL A 440 -5.18 24.53 -16.58
CA VAL A 440 -5.86 23.26 -16.32
C VAL A 440 -4.92 22.20 -15.78
N LYS A 441 -3.82 21.93 -16.49
CA LYS A 441 -2.85 20.90 -16.11
C LYS A 441 -2.35 21.04 -14.66
N PRO A 442 -1.99 22.25 -14.16
CA PRO A 442 -1.55 22.40 -12.79
C PRO A 442 -2.66 22.02 -11.82
N VAL A 443 -3.92 22.35 -12.12
CA VAL A 443 -5.07 22.01 -11.29
C VAL A 443 -5.31 20.49 -11.26
N LEU A 444 -5.28 19.83 -12.42
CA LEU A 444 -5.37 18.36 -12.52
C LEU A 444 -4.27 17.65 -11.71
N PHE A 445 -3.02 18.05 -11.93
CA PHE A 445 -1.87 17.50 -11.21
C PHE A 445 -1.98 17.77 -9.71
N SER A 446 -2.35 18.99 -9.36
CA SER A 446 -2.44 19.41 -7.97
C SER A 446 -3.52 18.63 -7.23
N LEU A 447 -4.68 18.32 -7.84
CA LEU A 447 -5.72 17.49 -7.19
C LEU A 447 -5.20 16.09 -6.84
N TRP A 448 -4.40 15.47 -7.72
CA TRP A 448 -3.73 14.20 -7.42
C TRP A 448 -2.71 14.34 -6.29
N GLY A 449 -1.94 15.43 -6.32
CA GLY A 449 -1.10 15.84 -5.22
C GLY A 449 -1.88 16.13 -3.93
N TYR A 450 -3.09 16.66 -3.98
CA TYR A 450 -3.84 17.19 -2.83
C TYR A 450 -4.60 16.12 -2.06
N ILE A 451 -5.19 15.16 -2.77
CA ILE A 451 -5.73 13.97 -2.13
C ILE A 451 -4.62 13.18 -1.41
N LEU A 452 -3.41 13.19 -1.97
CA LEU A 452 -2.20 12.64 -1.35
C LEU A 452 -1.47 13.64 -0.41
N ARG A 453 -1.98 14.85 -0.20
CA ARG A 453 -1.42 15.87 0.71
C ARG A 453 -2.47 16.32 1.74
N ILE A 454 -3.30 15.41 2.22
CA ILE A 454 -4.16 15.65 3.40
C ILE A 454 -3.34 16.34 4.53
N ARG A 455 -2.02 16.06 4.61
CA ARG A 455 -1.07 16.71 5.52
C ARG A 455 -0.85 18.22 5.30
N SER A 456 -0.87 18.75 4.08
CA SER A 456 -0.48 20.15 3.82
C SER A 456 -1.58 21.15 4.13
N ASP A 457 -2.84 20.78 3.88
CA ASP A 457 -3.99 21.65 4.13
C ASP A 457 -4.46 21.57 5.60
N TYR A 458 -4.05 20.52 6.31
CA TYR A 458 -4.39 20.25 7.71
C TYR A 458 -3.12 19.94 8.50
N ASN A 459 -2.21 20.91 8.62
CA ASN A 459 -0.92 20.68 9.28
C ASN A 459 -1.09 20.13 10.70
N ILE A 460 -0.45 19.00 10.99
CA ILE A 460 -0.27 18.54 12.37
C ILE A 460 0.69 19.50 13.07
N GLU A 461 0.21 20.14 14.12
CA GLU A 461 1.07 20.87 15.04
C GLU A 461 1.97 19.87 15.78
N ARG A 462 3.23 19.74 15.35
CA ARG A 462 4.22 18.83 15.96
C ARG A 462 4.53 19.17 17.42
N THR A 463 4.13 20.34 17.90
CA THR A 463 4.19 20.72 19.32
C THR A 463 3.14 20.02 20.19
N THR A 464 2.13 19.38 19.59
CA THR A 464 0.99 18.76 20.31
C THR A 464 1.20 17.29 20.69
N PHE A 465 2.40 16.74 20.51
CA PHE A 465 2.69 15.36 20.90
C PHE A 465 2.63 15.18 22.42
N GLU A 466 1.60 14.47 22.88
CA GLU A 466 1.38 14.17 24.30
C GLU A 466 1.11 12.69 24.49
N PHE A 467 1.31 12.18 25.69
CA PHE A 467 0.89 10.82 26.02
C PHE A 467 -0.63 10.70 25.96
N VAL A 468 -1.11 9.50 25.66
CA VAL A 468 -2.55 9.23 25.53
C VAL A 468 -3.24 9.16 26.90
N LEU A 469 -2.50 8.78 27.95
CA LEU A 469 -2.93 8.64 29.33
C LEU A 469 -1.98 9.37 30.28
#